data_AF-A0A2B1K0V6-F1
#
_entry.id   AF-A0A2B1K0V6-F1
#
_cell.length_a   1.000
_cell.length_b   1.000
_cell.length_c   1.000
_cell.angle_alpha   90.00
_cell.angle_beta   90.00
_cell.angle_gamma   90.00
#
_symmetry.space_group_name_H-M   'P 1'
#
loop_
_entity.id
_entity.type
_entity.pdbx_description
1 polymer ?
#
loop_
_entity_poly.entity_id
_entity_poly.type
_entity_poly.pdbx_seq_one_letter_code
_entity_poly.pdbx_strand_id
1 'polypeptide(L)'
;MNELEYKNFYDKVGRLNGWDFSKLKCKIVGETWDFYGEVKERCKPSDMLLDVGTGGGENVLNIASSAKLLTGIDNSNGMIEKAHSNLKKAGVQNVEFLQMDSEALTFPHAHFDIVSSCHAPFVASELAKVMKKGAFFLTQQVCEHDKLNLKEAFGRGQCLGERDGSLKEKYMRELISAGFELVQVREYDVTDYYSTPEDLIFLLKHTPIIPRFGEEKEDFTILQKFIDTNSSEKRIRTNSKRFMIIAVKL
;
A
#
# COMPACT_ATOMS: atom_id res chain seq x y z
N MET A 1 10.26 -10.60 9.54
CA MET A 1 11.14 -10.11 8.48
C MET A 1 11.72 -8.80 8.98
N ASN A 2 13.04 -8.67 9.00
CA ASN A 2 13.66 -7.39 9.38
C ASN A 2 13.54 -6.36 8.23
N GLU A 3 13.86 -5.10 8.50
CA GLU A 3 13.71 -4.00 7.55
C GLU A 3 14.53 -4.21 6.25
N LEU A 4 15.76 -4.73 6.39
CA LEU A 4 16.64 -5.00 5.24
C LEU A 4 16.09 -6.13 4.36
N GLU A 5 15.58 -7.20 4.98
CA GLU A 5 14.91 -8.30 4.26
C GLU A 5 13.66 -7.80 3.53
N TYR A 6 12.87 -6.93 4.16
CA TYR A 6 11.69 -6.33 3.54
C TYR A 6 12.06 -5.49 2.33
N LYS A 7 13.07 -4.62 2.46
CA LYS A 7 13.58 -3.80 1.35
C LYS A 7 14.07 -4.65 0.19
N ASN A 8 14.86 -5.69 0.47
CA ASN A 8 15.35 -6.61 -0.55
C ASN A 8 14.22 -7.38 -1.25
N PHE A 9 13.22 -7.83 -0.50
CA PHE A 9 12.02 -8.46 -1.05
C PHE A 9 11.26 -7.49 -1.96
N TYR A 10 11.06 -6.26 -1.48
CA TYR A 10 10.35 -5.22 -2.20
C TYR A 10 11.02 -4.89 -3.54
N ASP A 11 12.34 -4.66 -3.54
CA ASP A 11 13.11 -4.40 -4.74
C ASP A 11 13.10 -5.57 -5.73
N LYS A 12 13.15 -6.81 -5.22
CA LYS A 12 13.08 -8.03 -6.03
C LYS A 12 11.73 -8.15 -6.73
N VAL A 13 10.64 -8.11 -5.98
CA VAL A 13 9.27 -8.21 -6.53
C VAL A 13 9.00 -7.06 -7.49
N GLY A 14 9.35 -5.85 -7.08
CA GLY A 14 9.21 -4.66 -7.89
C GLY A 14 9.89 -4.79 -9.26
N ARG A 15 11.10 -5.34 -9.33
CA ARG A 15 11.77 -5.63 -10.62
C ARG A 15 11.08 -6.73 -11.44
N LEU A 16 10.52 -7.74 -10.78
CA LEU A 16 9.91 -8.90 -11.43
C LEU A 16 8.56 -8.57 -12.09
N ASN A 17 7.66 -7.90 -11.39
CA ASN A 17 6.31 -7.62 -11.89
C ASN A 17 5.84 -6.17 -11.69
N GLY A 18 6.64 -5.29 -11.09
CA GLY A 18 6.24 -3.90 -10.84
C GLY A 18 5.07 -3.73 -9.89
N TRP A 19 4.84 -4.69 -8.98
CA TRP A 19 3.66 -4.71 -8.10
C TRP A 19 2.31 -4.75 -8.87
N ASP A 20 2.30 -5.27 -10.09
CA ASP A 20 1.08 -5.50 -10.85
C ASP A 20 0.41 -6.83 -10.44
N PHE A 21 -0.80 -6.72 -9.88
CA PHE A 21 -1.68 -7.84 -9.51
C PHE A 21 -2.97 -7.89 -10.34
N SER A 22 -3.07 -7.11 -11.43
CA SER A 22 -4.29 -7.01 -12.26
C SER A 22 -4.77 -8.34 -12.84
N LYS A 23 -3.87 -9.32 -12.98
CA LYS A 23 -4.16 -10.66 -13.49
C LYS A 23 -4.71 -11.62 -12.42
N LEU A 24 -4.63 -11.24 -11.15
CA LEU A 24 -5.04 -12.09 -10.03
C LEU A 24 -6.57 -12.18 -9.98
N LYS A 25 -7.11 -13.40 -9.98
CA LYS A 25 -8.56 -13.60 -9.94
C LYS A 25 -9.06 -13.81 -8.52
N CYS A 26 -9.33 -12.71 -7.83
CA CYS A 26 -9.93 -12.71 -6.49
C CYS A 26 -11.29 -12.01 -6.51
N LYS A 27 -12.31 -12.66 -5.94
CA LYS A 27 -13.58 -12.01 -5.61
C LYS A 27 -13.53 -11.53 -4.17
N ILE A 28 -13.72 -10.23 -3.97
CA ILE A 28 -13.83 -9.62 -2.65
C ILE A 28 -15.31 -9.55 -2.24
N VAL A 29 -15.62 -9.92 -0.99
CA VAL A 29 -16.96 -9.83 -0.41
C VAL A 29 -16.90 -9.01 0.87
N GLY A 30 -17.59 -7.88 0.86
CA GLY A 30 -17.66 -6.90 1.93
C GLY A 30 -17.60 -5.47 1.38
N GLU A 31 -17.71 -4.48 2.25
CA GLU A 31 -17.57 -3.07 1.86
C GLU A 31 -16.09 -2.72 1.67
N THR A 32 -15.77 -2.12 0.52
CA THR A 32 -14.43 -1.64 0.18
C THR A 32 -14.49 -0.17 -0.21
N TRP A 33 -13.33 0.46 -0.38
CA TRP A 33 -13.21 1.81 -0.90
C TRP A 33 -12.17 1.88 -2.02
N ASP A 34 -12.32 2.87 -2.90
CA ASP A 34 -11.28 3.25 -3.86
C ASP A 34 -10.42 4.35 -3.22
N PHE A 35 -9.22 3.97 -2.76
CA PHE A 35 -8.31 4.90 -2.09
C PHE A 35 -7.91 6.08 -2.98
N TYR A 36 -7.51 5.81 -4.23
CA TYR A 36 -7.12 6.89 -5.15
C TYR A 36 -8.33 7.64 -5.70
N GLY A 37 -9.52 7.03 -5.68
CA GLY A 37 -10.80 7.72 -5.83
C GLY A 37 -11.01 8.78 -4.75
N GLU A 38 -10.85 8.42 -3.47
CA GLU A 38 -10.98 9.37 -2.35
C GLU A 38 -9.92 10.49 -2.39
N VAL A 39 -8.70 10.18 -2.84
CA VAL A 39 -7.63 11.19 -3.11
C VAL A 39 -8.09 12.14 -4.21
N LYS A 40 -8.55 11.61 -5.35
CA LYS A 40 -9.02 12.39 -6.50
C LYS A 40 -10.21 13.28 -6.14
N GLU A 41 -11.16 12.80 -5.35
CA GLU A 41 -12.34 13.57 -4.93
C GLU A 41 -11.99 14.78 -4.06
N ARG A 42 -10.87 14.72 -3.33
CA ARG A 42 -10.38 15.83 -2.50
C ARG A 42 -9.38 16.74 -3.22
N CYS A 43 -8.84 16.27 -4.34
CA CYS A 43 -7.89 17.01 -5.15
C CYS A 43 -8.61 17.97 -6.10
N LYS A 44 -8.09 19.19 -6.23
CA LYS A 44 -8.53 20.17 -7.22
C LYS A 44 -7.52 20.24 -8.37
N PRO A 45 -7.94 20.61 -9.59
CA PRO A 45 -7.01 20.80 -10.71
C PRO A 45 -5.89 21.82 -10.49
N SER A 46 -6.00 22.67 -9.46
CA SER A 46 -4.97 23.64 -9.05
C SER A 46 -3.92 23.08 -8.10
N ASP A 47 -4.17 21.92 -7.51
CA ASP A 47 -3.44 21.40 -6.36
C ASP A 47 -2.11 20.76 -6.75
N MET A 48 -1.15 20.86 -5.83
CA MET A 48 0.12 20.14 -5.88
C MET A 48 -0.03 18.87 -5.02
N LEU A 49 0.10 17.69 -5.62
CA LEU A 49 -0.06 16.39 -4.95
C LEU A 49 1.29 15.70 -4.77
N LEU A 50 1.54 15.17 -3.57
CA LEU A 50 2.65 14.24 -3.30
C LEU A 50 2.12 12.83 -3.01
N ASP A 51 2.63 11.82 -3.72
CA ASP A 51 2.35 10.42 -3.42
C ASP A 51 3.62 9.76 -2.84
N VAL A 52 3.54 9.33 -1.58
CA VAL A 52 4.66 8.73 -0.84
C VAL A 52 4.61 7.21 -0.96
N GLY A 53 5.68 6.64 -1.51
CA GLY A 53 5.77 5.21 -1.84
C GLY A 53 4.97 4.88 -3.09
N THR A 54 5.24 5.61 -4.17
CA THR A 54 4.47 5.55 -5.41
C THR A 54 4.63 4.23 -6.19
N GLY A 55 5.64 3.42 -5.85
CA GLY A 55 5.95 2.18 -6.56
C GLY A 55 6.21 2.45 -8.04
N GLY A 56 5.58 1.68 -8.92
CA GLY A 56 5.67 1.86 -10.37
C GLY A 56 4.87 3.06 -10.90
N GLY A 57 4.25 3.87 -10.04
CA GLY A 57 3.54 5.09 -10.42
C GLY A 57 2.17 4.88 -11.09
N GLU A 58 1.72 3.64 -11.29
CA GLU A 58 0.49 3.32 -12.02
C GLU A 58 -0.74 4.05 -11.44
N ASN A 59 -0.87 4.06 -10.11
CA ASN A 59 -1.99 4.71 -9.44
C ASN A 59 -1.97 6.23 -9.61
N VAL A 60 -0.81 6.87 -9.47
CA VAL A 60 -0.63 8.31 -9.66
C VAL A 60 -0.96 8.71 -11.09
N LEU A 61 -0.51 7.92 -12.07
CA LEU A 61 -0.79 8.16 -13.48
C LEU A 61 -2.30 8.08 -13.78
N ASN A 62 -3.03 7.17 -13.14
CA ASN A 62 -4.49 7.04 -13.31
C ASN A 62 -5.28 8.27 -12.81
N ILE A 63 -4.74 9.01 -11.84
CA ILE A 63 -5.35 10.22 -11.30
C ILE A 63 -4.66 11.51 -11.78
N ALA A 64 -3.78 11.43 -12.78
CA ALA A 64 -2.98 12.57 -13.22
C ALA A 64 -3.82 13.80 -13.59
N SER A 65 -5.02 13.62 -14.16
CA SER A 65 -5.91 14.72 -14.54
C SER A 65 -6.55 15.47 -13.36
N SER A 66 -6.38 15.00 -12.13
CA SER A 66 -7.02 15.57 -10.93
C SER A 66 -6.25 16.74 -10.30
N ALA A 67 -4.96 16.91 -10.62
CA ALA A 67 -4.09 17.89 -9.98
C ALA A 67 -3.29 18.71 -11.01
N LYS A 68 -2.73 19.83 -10.57
CA LYS A 68 -1.86 20.68 -11.39
C LYS A 68 -0.52 20.00 -11.66
N LEU A 69 0.05 19.38 -10.62
CA LEU A 69 1.27 18.57 -10.67
C LEU A 69 1.15 17.45 -9.64
N LEU A 70 1.47 16.23 -10.05
CA LEU A 70 1.62 15.09 -9.13
C LEU A 70 3.10 14.71 -9.07
N THR A 71 3.64 14.67 -7.87
CA THR A 71 4.99 14.17 -7.60
C THR A 71 4.87 12.85 -6.87
N GLY A 72 5.38 11.77 -7.47
CA GLY A 72 5.49 10.47 -6.79
C GLY A 72 6.92 10.26 -6.29
N ILE A 73 7.08 9.80 -5.06
CA ILE A 73 8.37 9.42 -4.51
C ILE A 73 8.42 7.95 -4.12
N ASP A 74 9.59 7.34 -4.29
CA ASP A 74 9.87 5.99 -3.82
C ASP A 74 11.35 5.86 -3.45
N ASN A 75 11.69 5.06 -2.45
CA ASN A 75 13.09 4.87 -2.05
C ASN A 75 13.83 3.88 -2.96
N SER A 76 13.08 3.04 -3.70
CA SER A 76 13.62 2.04 -4.61
C SER A 76 13.95 2.63 -5.97
N ASN A 77 15.23 2.59 -6.35
CA ASN A 77 15.65 3.00 -7.70
C ASN A 77 14.94 2.18 -8.79
N GLY A 78 14.71 0.88 -8.55
CA GLY A 78 14.00 0.03 -9.52
C GLY A 78 12.53 0.42 -9.71
N MET A 79 11.88 0.92 -8.65
CA MET A 79 10.52 1.48 -8.75
C MET A 79 10.49 2.77 -9.53
N ILE A 80 11.43 3.67 -9.28
CA ILE A 80 11.50 4.94 -10.01
C ILE A 80 11.80 4.73 -11.49
N GLU A 81 12.71 3.83 -11.85
CA GLU A 81 12.94 3.44 -13.25
C GLU A 81 11.66 2.91 -13.92
N LYS A 82 10.91 2.07 -13.20
CA LYS A 82 9.61 1.55 -13.66
C LYS A 82 8.58 2.66 -13.80
N ALA A 83 8.50 3.58 -12.84
CA ALA A 83 7.58 4.71 -12.84
C ALA A 83 7.83 5.65 -14.02
N HIS A 84 9.08 5.95 -14.34
CA HIS A 84 9.44 6.69 -15.56
C HIS A 84 9.07 5.93 -16.85
N SER A 85 9.25 4.60 -16.88
CA SER A 85 8.82 3.77 -18.02
C SER A 85 7.30 3.84 -18.22
N ASN A 86 6.53 3.77 -17.14
CA ASN A 86 5.08 3.87 -17.16
C ASN A 86 4.62 5.28 -17.53
N LEU A 87 5.25 6.33 -17.01
CA LEU A 87 5.01 7.73 -17.37
C LEU A 87 5.18 7.95 -18.87
N LYS A 88 6.28 7.45 -19.45
CA LYS A 88 6.54 7.54 -20.90
C LYS A 88 5.45 6.88 -21.74
N LYS A 89 4.90 5.76 -21.26
CA LYS A 89 3.79 5.06 -21.95
C LYS A 89 2.46 5.80 -21.80
N ALA A 90 2.20 6.39 -20.62
CA ALA A 90 0.99 7.14 -20.35
C ALA A 90 0.93 8.49 -21.11
N GLY A 91 2.09 9.11 -21.36
CA GLY A 91 2.19 10.35 -22.15
C GLY A 91 1.68 11.61 -21.44
N VAL A 92 1.34 11.51 -20.15
CA VAL A 92 0.94 12.66 -19.32
C VAL A 92 2.12 13.57 -19.03
N GLN A 93 1.86 14.87 -18.88
CA GLN A 93 2.90 15.92 -18.79
C GLN A 93 3.01 16.53 -17.39
N ASN A 94 2.05 16.26 -16.50
CA ASN A 94 1.93 16.87 -15.18
C ASN A 94 2.27 15.89 -14.05
N VAL A 95 3.15 14.94 -14.31
CA VAL A 95 3.61 13.94 -13.33
C VAL A 95 5.13 13.89 -13.33
N GLU A 96 5.72 13.89 -12.14
CA GLU A 96 7.16 13.73 -11.92
C GLU A 96 7.41 12.62 -10.90
N PHE A 97 8.46 11.83 -11.11
CA PHE A 97 8.87 10.77 -10.20
C PHE A 97 10.29 11.04 -9.71
N LEU A 98 10.50 10.88 -8.40
CA LEU A 98 11.78 11.16 -7.75
C LEU A 98 12.16 10.02 -6.81
N GLN A 99 13.42 9.59 -6.86
CA GLN A 99 13.94 8.71 -5.82
C GLN A 99 14.14 9.51 -4.54
N MET A 100 13.40 9.18 -3.48
CA MET A 100 13.46 9.87 -2.20
C MET A 100 12.95 8.98 -1.08
N ASP A 101 13.57 9.11 0.09
CA ASP A 101 13.08 8.47 1.31
C ASP A 101 12.03 9.37 2.00
N SER A 102 10.92 8.76 2.43
CA SER A 102 9.87 9.44 3.19
C SER A 102 10.35 9.97 4.56
N GLU A 103 11.47 9.45 5.07
CA GLU A 103 12.08 9.88 6.33
C GLU A 103 12.83 11.22 6.21
N ALA A 104 13.15 11.67 5.00
CA ALA A 104 13.93 12.88 4.75
C ALA A 104 13.45 13.59 3.48
N LEU A 105 12.29 14.26 3.58
CA LEU A 105 11.70 14.97 2.44
C LEU A 105 12.48 16.26 2.16
N THR A 106 12.94 16.42 0.92
CA THR A 106 13.75 17.59 0.49
C THR A 106 12.96 18.65 -0.25
N PHE A 107 11.62 18.58 -0.19
CA PHE A 107 10.73 19.57 -0.80
C PHE A 107 10.68 20.88 0.01
N PRO A 108 10.29 22.00 -0.63
CA PRO A 108 10.03 23.25 0.09
C PRO A 108 8.96 23.09 1.18
N HIS A 109 9.08 23.90 2.23
CA HIS A 109 8.02 23.99 3.24
C HIS A 109 6.69 24.45 2.63
N ALA A 110 5.58 23.89 3.13
CA ALA A 110 4.22 24.28 2.73
C ALA A 110 4.00 24.31 1.21
N HIS A 111 4.47 23.28 0.52
CA HIS A 111 4.40 23.14 -0.94
C HIS A 111 3.15 22.38 -1.41
N PHE A 112 2.78 21.28 -0.75
CA PHE A 112 1.72 20.37 -1.21
C PHE A 112 0.35 20.69 -0.61
N ASP A 113 -0.68 20.61 -1.44
CA ASP A 113 -2.10 20.80 -1.09
C ASP A 113 -2.76 19.48 -0.69
N ILE A 114 -2.24 18.36 -1.18
CA ILE A 114 -2.69 17.02 -0.86
C ILE A 114 -1.52 16.04 -0.86
N VAL A 115 -1.53 15.08 0.07
CA VAL A 115 -0.54 14.02 0.14
C VAL A 115 -1.21 12.67 0.30
N SER A 116 -0.75 11.65 -0.41
CA SER A 116 -1.21 10.26 -0.30
C SER A 116 -0.08 9.30 0.07
N SER A 117 -0.41 8.21 0.76
CA SER A 117 0.50 7.09 1.00
C SER A 117 -0.26 5.77 1.09
N CYS A 118 -0.05 4.87 0.12
CA CYS A 118 -0.73 3.58 0.03
C CYS A 118 0.25 2.44 0.28
N HIS A 119 0.08 1.72 1.38
CA HIS A 119 0.90 0.57 1.79
C HIS A 119 2.41 0.88 1.95
N ALA A 120 2.76 2.16 2.06
CA ALA A 120 4.12 2.62 2.28
C ALA A 120 4.25 3.30 3.66
N PRO A 121 5.42 3.22 4.30
CA PRO A 121 5.69 4.00 5.50
C PRO A 121 5.74 5.50 5.16
N PHE A 122 5.48 6.33 6.17
CA PHE A 122 5.64 7.78 6.10
C PHE A 122 6.05 8.32 7.48
N VAL A 123 6.66 9.50 7.49
CA VAL A 123 6.99 10.21 8.74
C VAL A 123 6.11 11.45 8.87
N ALA A 124 5.17 11.42 9.83
CA ALA A 124 4.16 12.48 10.00
C ALA A 124 4.79 13.88 10.16
N SER A 125 5.93 14.01 10.85
CA SER A 125 6.63 15.28 11.00
C SER A 125 7.26 15.79 9.70
N GLU A 126 7.72 14.90 8.81
CA GLU A 126 8.21 15.29 7.48
C GLU A 126 7.06 15.76 6.59
N LEU A 127 5.94 15.03 6.61
CA LEU A 127 4.71 15.46 5.92
C LEU A 127 4.27 16.84 6.40
N ALA A 128 4.26 17.06 7.72
CA ALA A 128 3.91 18.34 8.31
C ALA A 128 4.81 19.49 7.80
N LYS A 129 6.09 19.25 7.48
CA LYS A 129 6.95 20.32 6.94
C LYS A 129 6.54 20.74 5.53
N VAL A 130 6.26 19.78 4.67
CA VAL A 130 6.06 20.00 3.22
C VAL A 130 4.60 20.31 2.85
N MET A 131 3.64 20.00 3.72
CA MET A 131 2.21 20.26 3.46
C MET A 131 1.79 21.68 3.82
N LYS A 132 0.84 22.25 3.10
CA LYS A 132 0.20 23.53 3.47
C LYS A 132 -0.76 23.34 4.65
N LYS A 133 -1.03 24.41 5.40
CA LYS A 133 -2.13 24.44 6.36
C LYS A 133 -3.46 24.24 5.62
N GLY A 134 -4.32 23.37 6.14
CA GLY A 134 -5.58 22.95 5.51
C GLY A 134 -5.43 21.87 4.44
N ALA A 135 -4.21 21.41 4.14
CA ALA A 135 -3.97 20.34 3.16
C ALA A 135 -4.41 18.97 3.70
N PHE A 136 -4.93 18.14 2.81
CA PHE A 136 -5.34 16.77 3.15
C PHE A 136 -4.18 15.79 3.07
N PHE A 137 -4.08 14.91 4.07
CA PHE A 137 -3.26 13.71 4.02
C PHE A 137 -4.17 12.48 4.04
N LEU A 138 -3.94 11.53 3.13
CA LEU A 138 -4.65 10.27 3.07
C LEU A 138 -3.66 9.12 3.14
N THR A 139 -3.97 8.10 3.93
CA THR A 139 -3.20 6.86 3.91
C THR A 139 -4.08 5.63 4.01
N GLN A 140 -3.75 4.58 3.24
CA GLN A 140 -4.30 3.24 3.36
C GLN A 140 -3.19 2.27 3.72
N GLN A 141 -3.41 1.42 4.72
CA GLN A 141 -2.37 0.55 5.27
C GLN A 141 -2.90 -0.86 5.54
N VAL A 142 -1.96 -1.81 5.56
CA VAL A 142 -2.20 -3.23 5.87
C VAL A 142 -2.31 -3.42 7.38
N CYS A 143 -3.41 -4.00 7.86
CA CYS A 143 -3.55 -4.33 9.28
C CYS A 143 -2.76 -5.59 9.63
N GLU A 144 -2.44 -5.75 10.91
CA GLU A 144 -1.73 -6.92 11.45
C GLU A 144 -2.51 -8.21 11.22
N HIS A 145 -3.85 -8.19 11.23
CA HIS A 145 -4.67 -9.36 10.95
C HIS A 145 -5.02 -9.56 9.45
N ASP A 146 -4.31 -8.90 8.53
CA ASP A 146 -4.43 -9.22 7.10
C ASP A 146 -4.01 -10.68 6.85
N LYS A 147 -4.85 -11.44 6.13
CA LYS A 147 -4.58 -12.85 5.76
C LYS A 147 -4.30 -13.74 6.99
N LEU A 148 -4.93 -13.45 8.12
CA LEU A 148 -4.61 -14.07 9.41
C LEU A 148 -4.71 -15.59 9.37
N ASN A 149 -5.81 -16.14 8.83
CA ASN A 149 -6.01 -17.59 8.76
C ASN A 149 -4.91 -18.32 7.98
N LEU A 150 -4.33 -17.65 6.98
CA LEU A 150 -3.22 -18.18 6.20
C LEU A 150 -1.93 -18.13 7.03
N LYS A 151 -1.65 -17.03 7.73
CA LYS A 151 -0.49 -16.93 8.63
C LYS A 151 -0.54 -17.92 9.79
N GLU A 152 -1.73 -18.15 10.35
CA GLU A 152 -1.96 -19.18 11.38
C GLU A 152 -1.68 -20.59 10.84
N ALA A 153 -2.15 -20.91 9.64
CA ALA A 153 -1.91 -22.22 9.02
C ALA A 153 -0.42 -22.50 8.77
N PHE A 154 0.34 -21.47 8.41
CA PHE A 154 1.80 -21.57 8.23
C PHE A 154 2.59 -21.48 9.54
N GLY A 155 1.96 -21.09 10.65
CA GLY A 155 2.66 -20.82 11.92
C GLY A 155 3.68 -19.68 11.84
N ARG A 156 3.68 -18.91 10.75
CA ARG A 156 4.55 -17.76 10.50
C ARG A 156 3.84 -16.78 9.56
N GLY A 157 4.21 -15.51 9.63
CA GLY A 157 3.68 -14.51 8.70
C GLY A 157 3.99 -13.09 9.14
N GLN A 158 3.75 -12.12 8.26
CA GLN A 158 3.86 -10.70 8.58
C GLN A 158 2.93 -10.34 9.75
N CYS A 159 3.48 -9.72 10.79
CA CYS A 159 2.77 -9.31 12.01
C CYS A 159 2.03 -10.45 12.74
N LEU A 160 2.38 -11.72 12.52
CA LEU A 160 1.74 -12.82 13.23
C LEU A 160 2.07 -12.75 14.74
N GLY A 161 1.02 -12.74 15.57
CA GLY A 161 1.13 -12.61 17.03
C GLY A 161 1.13 -11.17 17.54
N GLU A 162 1.13 -10.18 16.65
CA GLU A 162 0.94 -8.78 17.02
C GLU A 162 -0.54 -8.47 17.24
N ARG A 163 -0.84 -7.46 18.08
CA ARG A 163 -2.20 -7.02 18.32
C ARG A 163 -2.73 -6.22 17.13
N ASP A 164 -3.88 -6.64 16.61
CA ASP A 164 -4.60 -5.91 15.54
C ASP A 164 -4.83 -4.43 15.87
N GLY A 165 -4.64 -3.58 14.86
CA GLY A 165 -4.86 -2.14 14.94
C GLY A 165 -3.72 -1.36 15.58
N SER A 166 -2.61 -1.99 15.95
CA SER A 166 -1.49 -1.31 16.60
C SER A 166 -0.81 -0.26 15.70
N LEU A 167 -0.66 -0.55 14.40
CA LEU A 167 -0.14 0.36 13.38
C LEU A 167 -1.08 1.55 13.17
N LYS A 168 -2.38 1.29 13.10
CA LYS A 168 -3.41 2.34 12.98
C LYS A 168 -3.32 3.31 14.15
N GLU A 169 -3.33 2.78 15.38
CA GLU A 169 -3.22 3.60 16.58
C GLU A 169 -1.89 4.36 16.66
N LYS A 170 -0.78 3.76 16.19
CA LYS A 170 0.52 4.44 16.08
C LYS A 170 0.41 5.63 15.13
N TYR A 171 -0.05 5.44 13.90
CA TYR A 171 -0.16 6.53 12.92
C TYR A 171 -1.15 7.61 13.33
N MET A 172 -2.25 7.27 13.99
CA MET A 172 -3.16 8.26 14.57
C MET A 172 -2.43 9.16 15.58
N ARG A 173 -1.66 8.58 16.51
CA ARG A 173 -0.90 9.35 17.51
C ARG A 173 0.18 10.22 16.86
N GLU A 174 0.91 9.68 15.90
CA GLU A 174 2.00 10.39 15.21
C GLU A 174 1.46 11.58 14.40
N LEU A 175 0.35 11.40 13.67
CA LEU A 175 -0.32 12.46 12.94
C LEU A 175 -0.81 13.57 13.87
N ILE A 176 -1.51 13.23 14.96
CA ILE A 176 -1.97 14.21 15.95
C ILE A 176 -0.77 14.98 16.53
N SER A 177 0.30 14.28 16.89
CA SER A 177 1.51 14.89 17.46
C SER A 177 2.23 15.82 16.47
N ALA A 178 2.11 15.54 15.17
CA ALA A 178 2.68 16.35 14.10
C ALA A 178 1.81 17.53 13.68
N GLY A 179 0.66 17.76 14.34
CA GLY A 179 -0.23 18.89 14.05
C GLY A 179 -1.27 18.59 12.97
N PHE A 180 -1.71 17.34 12.85
CA PHE A 180 -2.85 16.97 12.01
C PHE A 180 -4.11 16.74 12.84
N GLU A 181 -5.26 17.11 12.27
CA GLU A 181 -6.59 16.72 12.74
C GLU A 181 -7.06 15.49 11.95
N LEU A 182 -7.51 14.45 12.64
CA LEU A 182 -8.06 13.24 12.00
C LEU A 182 -9.52 13.51 11.60
N VAL A 183 -9.78 13.61 10.30
CA VAL A 183 -11.12 13.85 9.76
C VAL A 183 -11.91 12.55 9.66
N GLN A 184 -11.24 11.46 9.28
CA GLN A 184 -11.88 10.17 9.13
C GLN A 184 -10.91 9.03 9.37
N VAL A 185 -11.40 7.99 10.06
CA VAL A 185 -10.71 6.70 10.19
C VAL A 185 -11.71 5.62 9.77
N ARG A 186 -11.35 4.82 8.77
CA ARG A 186 -12.14 3.67 8.30
C ARG A 186 -11.32 2.41 8.41
N GLU A 187 -12.01 1.30 8.60
CA GLU A 187 -11.44 -0.04 8.61
C GLU A 187 -12.30 -0.93 7.75
N TYR A 188 -11.70 -1.89 7.05
CA TYR A 188 -12.43 -3.00 6.49
C TYR A 188 -11.74 -4.31 6.84
N ASP A 189 -12.57 -5.34 7.03
CA ASP A 189 -12.17 -6.73 7.17
C ASP A 189 -13.08 -7.53 6.23
N VAL A 190 -12.59 -7.74 5.00
CA VAL A 190 -13.38 -8.35 3.91
C VAL A 190 -12.89 -9.75 3.63
N THR A 191 -13.78 -10.57 3.08
CA THR A 191 -13.44 -11.93 2.70
C THR A 191 -12.97 -11.95 1.24
N ASP A 192 -11.82 -12.56 1.02
CA ASP A 192 -11.25 -12.80 -0.30
C ASP A 192 -11.49 -14.24 -0.74
N TYR A 193 -11.90 -14.41 -2.00
CA TYR A 193 -12.10 -15.70 -2.64
C TYR A 193 -11.21 -15.80 -3.88
N TYR A 194 -10.06 -16.45 -3.73
CA TYR A 194 -9.12 -16.72 -4.83
C TYR A 194 -9.66 -17.84 -5.72
N SER A 195 -9.58 -17.65 -7.03
CA SER A 195 -10.21 -18.56 -7.99
C SER A 195 -9.43 -19.86 -8.17
N THR A 196 -8.10 -19.82 -8.10
CA THR A 196 -7.25 -21.01 -8.23
C THR A 196 -6.09 -21.03 -7.23
N PRO A 197 -5.47 -22.21 -6.97
CA PRO A 197 -4.23 -22.30 -6.20
C PRO A 197 -3.11 -21.44 -6.78
N GLU A 198 -3.03 -21.31 -8.11
CA GLU A 198 -2.02 -20.49 -8.79
C GLU A 198 -2.18 -19.00 -8.46
N ASP A 199 -3.41 -18.50 -8.35
CA ASP A 199 -3.66 -17.11 -7.92
C ASP A 199 -3.12 -16.87 -6.50
N LEU A 200 -3.34 -17.83 -5.60
CA LEU A 200 -2.86 -17.73 -4.21
C LEU A 200 -1.34 -17.90 -4.11
N ILE A 201 -0.75 -18.84 -4.86
CA ILE A 201 0.71 -19.01 -4.97
C ILE A 201 1.34 -17.73 -5.52
N PHE A 202 0.73 -17.12 -6.54
CA PHE A 202 1.20 -15.86 -7.10
C PHE A 202 1.22 -14.77 -6.03
N LEU A 203 0.13 -14.61 -5.26
CA LEU A 203 0.09 -13.67 -4.14
C LEU A 203 1.22 -13.92 -3.15
N LEU A 204 1.37 -15.15 -2.65
CA LEU A 204 2.34 -15.48 -1.60
C LEU A 204 3.80 -15.33 -2.07
N LYS A 205 4.08 -15.54 -3.36
CA LYS A 205 5.42 -15.35 -3.92
C LYS A 205 5.79 -13.88 -4.15
N HIS A 206 4.80 -12.99 -4.25
CA HIS A 206 4.99 -11.57 -4.59
C HIS A 206 4.55 -10.61 -3.48
N THR A 207 4.21 -11.13 -2.30
CA THR A 207 3.87 -10.32 -1.12
C THR A 207 4.56 -10.87 0.13
N PRO A 208 4.81 -10.02 1.14
CA PRO A 208 5.50 -10.45 2.36
C PRO A 208 4.59 -11.20 3.35
N ILE A 209 3.36 -11.58 2.96
CA ILE A 209 2.36 -12.21 3.83
C ILE A 209 2.96 -13.41 4.57
N ILE A 210 3.58 -14.32 3.82
CA ILE A 210 4.38 -15.44 4.33
C ILE A 210 5.83 -15.20 3.90
N PRO A 211 6.69 -14.74 4.81
CA PRO A 211 8.10 -14.53 4.52
C PRO A 211 8.74 -15.80 3.96
N ARG A 212 9.52 -15.67 2.87
CA ARG A 212 10.24 -16.79 2.23
C ARG A 212 9.32 -17.95 1.81
N PHE A 213 8.11 -17.63 1.36
CA PHE A 213 7.19 -18.65 0.87
C PHE A 213 7.77 -19.42 -0.34
N GLY A 214 7.72 -20.75 -0.25
CA GLY A 214 8.25 -21.67 -1.25
C GLY A 214 9.72 -22.04 -1.06
N GLU A 215 10.36 -21.52 0.00
CA GLU A 215 11.75 -21.88 0.36
C GLU A 215 11.80 -23.04 1.37
N GLU A 216 10.75 -23.24 2.18
CA GLU A 216 10.68 -24.35 3.13
C GLU A 216 10.04 -25.58 2.45
N LYS A 217 10.52 -26.80 2.78
CA LYS A 217 10.07 -28.05 2.14
C LYS A 217 8.57 -28.30 2.34
N GLU A 218 8.05 -27.88 3.49
CA GLU A 218 6.67 -28.11 3.89
C GLU A 218 5.69 -27.06 3.36
N ASP A 219 6.16 -25.93 2.79
CA ASP A 219 5.31 -24.78 2.42
C ASP A 219 4.14 -25.18 1.49
N PHE A 220 4.42 -25.99 0.46
CA PHE A 220 3.39 -26.45 -0.47
C PHE A 220 2.45 -27.48 0.14
N THR A 221 2.93 -28.29 1.09
CA THR A 221 2.08 -29.24 1.82
C THR A 221 1.14 -28.51 2.78
N ILE A 222 1.62 -27.48 3.47
CA ILE A 222 0.80 -26.60 4.31
C ILE A 222 -0.22 -25.86 3.46
N LEU A 223 0.20 -25.30 2.31
CA LEU A 223 -0.69 -24.62 1.39
C LEU A 223 -1.81 -25.55 0.89
N GLN A 224 -1.48 -26.78 0.51
CA GLN A 224 -2.49 -27.74 0.05
C GLN A 224 -3.53 -28.02 1.15
N LYS A 225 -3.08 -28.28 2.39
CA LYS A 225 -3.98 -28.47 3.53
C LYS A 225 -4.86 -27.25 3.80
N PHE A 226 -4.27 -26.05 3.70
CA PHE A 226 -5.01 -24.80 3.83
C PHE A 226 -6.09 -24.67 2.76
N ILE A 227 -5.76 -24.95 1.49
CA ILE A 227 -6.68 -24.93 0.36
C ILE A 227 -7.82 -25.92 0.58
N ASP A 228 -7.52 -27.17 0.98
CA ASP A 228 -8.53 -28.20 1.20
C ASP A 228 -9.52 -27.79 2.31
N THR A 229 -9.02 -27.11 3.34
CA THR A 229 -9.82 -26.67 4.50
C THR A 229 -10.63 -25.40 4.23
N ASN A 230 -10.13 -24.50 3.38
CA ASN A 230 -10.70 -23.18 3.15
C ASN A 230 -11.36 -23.02 1.77
N SER A 231 -11.50 -24.10 1.01
CA SER A 231 -12.18 -24.07 -0.28
C SER A 231 -13.69 -24.23 -0.11
N SER A 232 -14.46 -23.29 -0.67
CA SER A 232 -15.91 -23.39 -0.82
C SER A 232 -16.29 -23.02 -2.25
N GLU A 233 -17.23 -23.77 -2.86
CA GLU A 233 -17.68 -23.55 -4.24
C GLU A 233 -16.53 -23.40 -5.27
N LYS A 234 -15.42 -24.14 -5.06
CA LYS A 234 -14.18 -24.07 -5.87
C LYS A 234 -13.43 -22.72 -5.80
N ARG A 235 -13.57 -21.96 -4.72
CA ARG A 235 -12.72 -20.79 -4.42
C ARG A 235 -12.08 -20.90 -3.05
N ILE A 236 -10.87 -20.38 -2.91
CA ILE A 236 -10.08 -20.45 -1.67
C ILE A 236 -10.35 -19.19 -0.83
N ARG A 237 -10.89 -19.38 0.37
CA ARG A 237 -11.28 -18.31 1.29
C ARG A 237 -10.13 -17.85 2.19
N THR A 238 -9.91 -16.54 2.26
CA THR A 238 -9.07 -15.87 3.27
C THR A 238 -9.65 -14.47 3.55
N ASN A 239 -8.92 -13.58 4.22
CA ASN A 239 -9.38 -12.23 4.52
C ASN A 239 -8.38 -11.16 4.09
N SER A 240 -8.88 -10.00 3.66
CA SER A 240 -8.11 -8.77 3.54
C SER A 240 -8.50 -7.81 4.65
N LYS A 241 -7.53 -7.29 5.40
CA LYS A 241 -7.78 -6.29 6.44
C LYS A 241 -6.95 -5.04 6.27
N ARG A 242 -7.62 -3.89 6.15
CA ARG A 242 -6.97 -2.58 5.92
C ARG A 242 -7.61 -1.51 6.80
N PHE A 243 -6.88 -0.42 6.97
CA PHE A 243 -7.42 0.83 7.48
C PHE A 243 -7.09 1.99 6.55
N MET A 244 -7.93 3.02 6.58
CA MET A 244 -7.68 4.30 5.93
C MET A 244 -7.78 5.41 6.97
N ILE A 245 -6.84 6.34 6.94
CA ILE A 245 -6.87 7.57 7.72
C ILE A 245 -6.90 8.74 6.73
N ILE A 246 -7.83 9.67 6.95
CA ILE A 246 -7.88 10.97 6.29
C ILE A 246 -7.66 12.02 7.37
N ALA A 247 -6.65 12.85 7.18
CA ALA A 247 -6.28 13.89 8.11
C ALA A 247 -6.10 15.22 7.39
N VAL A 248 -6.19 16.33 8.12
CA VAL A 248 -5.94 17.68 7.63
C VAL A 248 -4.83 18.30 8.46
N LYS A 249 -3.85 18.92 7.81
CA LYS A 249 -2.81 19.66 8.52
C LYS A 249 -3.39 20.97 9.10
N LEU A 250 -3.19 21.20 10.40
CA LEU A 250 -3.68 22.39 11.13
C LEU A 250 -2.86 23.66 10.87
#